data_AF-A0A838YWX2-F1
#
_entry.id   AF-A0A838YWX2-F1
#
_cell.length_a   1.000
_cell.length_b   1.000
_cell.length_c   1.000
_cell.angle_alpha   90.00
_cell.angle_beta   90.00
_cell.angle_gamma   90.00
#
_symmetry.space_group_name_H-M   'P 1'
#
loop_
_entity.id
_entity.type
_entity.pdbx_description
1 polymer ?
#
loop_
_entity_poly.entity_id
_entity_poly.type
_entity_poly.pdbx_seq_one_letter_code
_entity_poly.pdbx_strand_id
1 'polypeptide(L)' 'MVQAPEPLKRFGCWQVFPGGDMENEALGYEITADRLIESDWWVSFLTEPKFDWNTFIHAYFFACQEAKVEMINLKMNFL' A
#
# COMPACT_ATOMS: atom_id res chain seq x y z
N MET A 1 -9.58 -24.19 7.15
CA MET A 1 -9.21 -22.78 7.39
C MET A 1 -7.98 -22.53 6.55
N VAL A 2 -8.06 -21.70 5.52
CA VAL A 2 -6.88 -21.33 4.73
C VAL A 2 -6.07 -20.39 5.61
N GLN A 3 -4.83 -20.75 5.90
CA GLN A 3 -3.92 -19.89 6.64
C GLN A 3 -3.70 -18.64 5.80
N ALA A 4 -3.91 -17.45 6.38
CA ALA A 4 -3.61 -16.20 5.68
C ALA A 4 -2.12 -16.24 5.26
N PRO A 5 -1.77 -15.76 4.06
CA PRO A 5 -0.40 -15.76 3.62
C PRO A 5 0.46 -14.95 4.60
N GLU A 6 1.66 -15.45 4.90
CA GLU A 6 2.62 -14.69 5.71
C GLU A 6 3.12 -13.47 4.92
N PRO A 7 3.35 -12.33 5.59
CA PRO A 7 3.85 -11.13 4.93
C PRO A 7 5.29 -11.33 4.45
N LEU A 8 5.59 -10.89 3.23
CA LEU A 8 6.92 -10.95 2.63
C LEU A 8 7.88 -9.94 3.28
N LYS A 9 7.38 -8.74 3.58
CA LYS A 9 8.20 -7.64 4.08
C LYS A 9 7.38 -6.65 4.90
N ARG A 10 8.04 -6.00 5.86
CA ARG A 10 7.47 -4.95 6.72
C ARG A 10 8.22 -3.64 6.55
N PHE A 11 7.48 -2.54 6.51
CA PHE A 11 7.98 -1.16 6.48
C PHE A 11 7.20 -0.33 7.51
N GLY A 12 7.80 -0.08 8.67
CA GLY A 12 7.07 0.52 9.79
C GLY A 12 5.86 -0.34 10.19
N CYS A 13 4.66 0.24 10.14
CA CYS A 13 3.41 -0.47 10.42
C CYS A 13 2.81 -1.18 9.19
N TRP A 14 3.41 -1.01 8.01
CA TRP A 14 2.93 -1.64 6.78
C TRP A 14 3.54 -3.01 6.55
N GLN A 15 2.72 -3.98 6.17
CA GLN A 15 3.11 -5.31 5.76
C GLN A 15 2.70 -5.52 4.31
N VAL A 16 3.53 -6.19 3.52
CA VAL A 16 3.22 -6.53 2.12
C VAL A 16 3.18 -8.04 1.98
N PHE A 17 2.15 -8.55 1.31
CA PHE A 17 1.86 -9.96 1.12
C PHE A 17 2.19 -10.42 -0.30
N PRO A 18 2.35 -11.75 -0.52
CA PRO A 18 2.51 -12.30 -1.85
C PRO A 18 1.37 -11.88 -2.78
N GLY A 19 1.70 -11.33 -3.94
CA GLY A 19 0.72 -10.81 -4.90
C GLY A 19 0.46 -9.30 -4.80
N GLY A 20 1.00 -8.63 -3.76
CA GLY A 20 1.03 -7.18 -3.65
C GLY A 20 -0.07 -6.56 -2.79
N ASP A 21 -0.89 -7.36 -2.09
CA ASP A 21 -1.74 -6.82 -1.03
C ASP A 21 -0.86 -6.20 0.07
N MET A 22 -1.32 -5.13 0.70
CA MET A 22 -0.62 -4.52 1.83
C MET A 22 -1.55 -4.06 2.93
N GLU A 23 -1.11 -4.21 4.17
CA GLU A 23 -1.89 -3.90 5.38
C GLU A 23 -1.11 -2.98 6.31
N ASN A 24 -1.80 -2.01 6.91
CA ASN A 24 -1.32 -1.25 8.06
C ASN A 24 -1.89 -1.85 9.35
N GLU A 25 -1.09 -2.66 10.04
CA GLU A 25 -1.50 -3.39 11.24
C GLU A 25 -1.95 -2.45 12.38
N ALA A 26 -1.36 -1.26 12.48
CA ALA A 26 -1.68 -0.30 13.55
C ALA A 26 -3.05 0.37 13.34
N LEU A 27 -3.50 0.50 12.09
CA LEU A 27 -4.74 1.18 11.73
C LEU A 27 -5.82 0.23 11.21
N GLY A 28 -5.51 -1.06 11.05
CA GLY A 28 -6.41 -2.06 10.48
C GLY A 28 -6.83 -1.70 9.05
N TYR A 29 -5.90 -1.17 8.26
CA TYR A 29 -6.17 -0.67 6.91
C TYR A 29 -5.55 -1.58 5.86
N GLU A 30 -6.27 -1.86 4.78
CA GLU A 30 -5.81 -2.77 3.73
C GLU A 30 -5.92 -2.09 2.35
N ILE A 31 -4.90 -2.31 1.51
CA ILE A 31 -4.93 -1.98 0.09
C ILE A 31 -4.67 -3.27 -0.66
N THR A 32 -5.68 -3.75 -1.37
CA THR A 32 -5.58 -4.95 -2.21
C THR A 32 -4.83 -4.65 -3.50
N ALA A 33 -4.18 -5.67 -4.06
CA ALA A 33 -3.29 -5.55 -5.21
C ALA A 33 -3.97 -4.92 -6.44
N ASP A 34 -5.24 -5.21 -6.67
CA ASP A 34 -6.06 -4.65 -7.76
C ASP A 34 -6.34 -3.15 -7.59
N ARG A 35 -6.28 -2.66 -6.36
CA ARG A 35 -6.50 -1.24 -6.02
C ARG A 35 -5.23 -0.42 -5.94
N LEU A 36 -4.05 -1.04 -6.06
CA LEU A 36 -2.77 -0.31 -6.05
C LEU A 36 -2.69 0.76 -7.14
N ILE A 37 -3.34 0.55 -8.28
CA ILE A 37 -3.34 1.50 -9.41
C ILE A 37 -4.28 2.70 -9.19
N GLU A 38 -5.13 2.65 -8.16
CA GLU A 38 -6.09 3.71 -7.86
C GLU A 38 -5.37 4.89 -7.17
N SER A 39 -5.66 6.10 -7.63
CA SER A 39 -4.99 7.32 -7.18
C SER A 39 -5.61 7.95 -5.93
N ASP A 40 -6.77 7.46 -5.49
CA ASP A 40 -7.51 7.95 -4.33
C ASP A 40 -6.74 7.71 -3.02
N TRP A 41 -6.06 6.58 -2.88
CA TRP A 41 -5.23 6.28 -1.70
C TRP A 41 -4.05 7.24 -1.55
N TRP A 42 -3.40 7.59 -2.66
CA TRP A 42 -2.30 8.54 -2.66
C TRP A 42 -2.74 9.91 -2.16
N VAL A 43 -3.88 10.40 -2.66
CA VAL A 43 -4.44 11.68 -2.21
C VAL A 43 -4.84 11.60 -0.74
N SER A 44 -5.53 10.52 -0.35
CA SER A 44 -5.98 10.33 1.04
C SER A 44 -4.79 10.35 1.99
N PHE A 45 -3.75 9.58 1.72
CA PHE A 45 -2.62 9.42 2.64
C PHE A 45 -1.69 10.62 2.68
N LEU A 46 -1.57 11.38 1.58
CA LEU A 46 -0.86 12.66 1.59
C LEU A 46 -1.53 13.68 2.52
N THR A 47 -2.85 13.60 2.69
CA THR A 47 -3.62 14.55 3.52
C THR A 47 -3.86 14.08 4.96
N GLU A 48 -3.56 12.82 5.26
CA GLU A 48 -3.86 12.20 6.55
C GLU A 48 -2.61 12.05 7.42
N PRO A 49 -2.46 12.83 8.51
CA PRO A 49 -1.23 12.87 9.31
C PRO A 49 -0.96 11.57 10.10
N LYS A 50 -1.92 10.65 10.15
CA LYS A 50 -1.77 9.35 10.83
C LYS A 50 -0.91 8.36 10.03
N PHE A 51 -0.68 8.61 8.75
CA PHE A 51 0.18 7.78 7.91
C PHE A 51 1.58 8.39 7.83
N ASP A 52 2.59 7.61 8.23
CA ASP A 52 3.97 7.98 7.96
C ASP A 52 4.29 7.71 6.49
N TRP A 53 4.38 8.78 5.72
CA TRP A 53 4.65 8.73 4.28
C TRP A 53 5.94 7.99 3.94
N ASN A 54 6.98 8.09 4.77
CA ASN A 54 8.26 7.44 4.50
C ASN A 54 8.12 5.92 4.54
N THR A 55 7.30 5.38 5.45
CA THR A 55 7.08 3.93 5.51
C THR A 55 6.08 3.46 4.47
N PHE A 56 5.01 4.23 4.25
CA PHE A 56 3.99 3.91 3.26
C PHE A 56 4.57 3.81 1.85
N ILE A 57 5.35 4.81 1.41
CA ILE A 57 5.82 4.85 0.01
C ILE A 57 6.72 3.65 -0.33
N HIS A 58 7.53 3.19 0.63
CA HIS A 58 8.37 2.01 0.44
C HIS A 58 7.54 0.72 0.39
N ALA A 59 6.54 0.58 1.28
CA ALA A 59 5.62 -0.56 1.23
C ALA A 59 4.83 -0.59 -0.08
N TYR A 60 4.30 0.55 -0.50
CA TYR A 60 3.50 0.68 -1.70
C TYR A 60 4.29 0.33 -2.98
N PHE A 61 5.52 0.83 -3.14
CA PHE A 61 6.32 0.45 -4.31
C PHE A 61 6.73 -1.02 -4.29
N PHE A 62 7.00 -1.59 -3.12
CA PHE A 62 7.27 -3.02 -3.00
C PHE A 62 6.02 -3.85 -3.35
N ALA A 63 4.84 -3.44 -2.89
CA ALA A 63 3.56 -4.03 -3.25
C ALA A 63 3.31 -3.99 -4.77
N CYS A 64 3.59 -2.85 -5.43
CA CYS A 64 3.49 -2.73 -6.88
C CYS A 64 4.44 -3.68 -7.62
N GLN A 65 5.65 -3.90 -7.11
CA GLN A 65 6.60 -4.87 -7.68
C GLN A 65 6.05 -6.30 -7.56
N GLU A 66 5.54 -6.69 -6.40
CA GLU A 66 4.94 -8.02 -6.16
C GLU A 66 3.69 -8.24 -7.02
N ALA A 67 2.86 -7.21 -7.20
CA ALA A 67 1.68 -7.22 -8.07
C ALA A 67 2.01 -7.10 -9.58
N LYS A 68 3.29 -6.93 -9.94
CA LYS A 68 3.75 -6.71 -11.32
C LYS A 68 3.06 -5.50 -11.99
N VAL A 69 2.80 -4.45 -11.22
CA VAL A 69 2.28 -3.18 -11.73
C VAL A 69 3.41 -2.48 -12.49
N GLU A 70 3.27 -2.39 -13.82
CA GLU A 70 4.28 -1.76 -14.68
C GLU A 70 4.18 -0.23 -14.71
N MET A 71 2.98 0.32 -14.48
CA MET A 71 2.72 1.75 -14.55
C MET A 71 1.60 2.16 -13.59
N ILE A 72 1.85 3.25 -12.86
CA ILE A 72 0.86 3.89 -11.99
C ILE A 72 0.54 5.27 -12.56
N ASN A 73 -0.75 5.59 -12.68
CA ASN A 73 -1.19 6.91 -13.13
C ASN A 73 -1.56 7.77 -11.92
N LEU A 74 -0.63 8.61 -11.48
CA LEU A 74 -0.83 9.50 -10.35
C LEU A 74 -1.52 10.79 -10.79
N LYS A 75 -2.80 10.92 -10.43
CA LYS A 75 -3.52 12.20 -10.53
C LYS A 75 -3.55 12.88 -9.17
N MET A 76 -2.67 13.86 -9.01
CA MET A 76 -2.64 14.70 -7.80
C MET A 76 -3.41 16.00 -8.04
N ASN A 77 -4.36 16.30 -7.17
CA ASN A 77 -5.07 17.59 -7.14
C ASN A 77 -4.50 18.43 -5.99
N PHE A 78 -3.95 19.59 -6.29
CA PHE A 78 -3.34 20.51 -5.32
C PHE A 78 -4.31 21.62 -4.88
N LEU A 79 -5.61 21.32 -4.84
CA LEU A 79 -6.67 22.29 -4.52
C LEU A 79 -6.51 22.86 -3.10
#